data_AF-A5GJ76-F1
#
_entry.id   AF-A5GJ76-F1
#
_cell.length_a   1.000
_cell.length_b   1.000
_cell.length_c   1.000
_cell.angle_alpha   90.00
_cell.angle_beta   90.00
_cell.angle_gamma   90.00
#
_symmetry.space_group_name_H-M   'P 1'
#
loop_
_entity.id
_entity.type
_entity.pdbx_description
1 polymer ?
#
loop_
_entity_poly.entity_id
_entity_poly.type
_entity_poly.pdbx_seq_one_letter_code
_entity_poly.pdbx_strand_id
1 'polypeptide(L)'
;MYVFDTSLEAATTLHGNAHLQKLVFRLPREVMKAAKHDHVRLVASHDPKQDPSAPWNVDGLVTFSFSAEHGSSTPVFSDRRDQPLSRSAVQRIRVGSRVRLSIRQVRRRHPRPGSRLQVLKVQVLDLDAIPKGGPASPHSIQSVTLQLPLDLMQDVERLATQEDWSTQAWLRNAIESHARRSRQRLGLDESVA
;
A
#
# COMPACT_ATOMS: atom_id res chain seq x y z
N MET A 1 -9.48 13.91 -6.55
CA MET A 1 -8.79 12.84 -5.79
C MET A 1 -7.30 13.05 -5.99
N TYR A 2 -6.48 12.88 -4.94
CA TYR A 2 -5.04 13.08 -5.03
C TYR A 2 -4.33 11.79 -4.61
N VAL A 3 -3.29 11.42 -5.36
CA VAL A 3 -2.42 10.28 -5.07
C VAL A 3 -0.99 10.76 -5.11
N PHE A 4 -0.23 10.55 -4.05
CA PHE A 4 1.16 11.01 -3.95
C PHE A 4 1.95 10.24 -2.90
N ASP A 5 3.27 10.29 -3.06
CA ASP A 5 4.22 9.70 -2.12
C ASP A 5 4.64 10.74 -1.08
N THR A 6 4.72 10.33 0.18
CA THR A 6 5.14 11.15 1.32
C THR A 6 5.72 10.27 2.41
N SER A 7 6.30 10.88 3.45
CA SER A 7 6.64 10.21 4.70
C SER A 7 5.63 10.53 5.80
N LEU A 8 5.47 9.59 6.73
CA LEU A 8 4.70 9.80 7.96
C LEU A 8 5.52 10.60 8.98
N GLU A 9 4.89 11.59 9.59
CA GLU A 9 5.51 12.51 10.54
C GLU A 9 5.42 11.97 11.98
N ALA A 10 6.24 12.52 12.89
CA ALA A 10 6.42 12.03 14.26
C ALA A 10 5.14 11.98 15.11
N ALA A 11 4.16 12.84 14.81
CA ALA A 11 2.87 12.87 15.50
C ALA A 11 1.87 11.80 15.03
N THR A 12 2.28 10.90 14.12
CA THR A 12 1.47 9.76 13.66
C THR A 12 1.32 8.71 14.75
N THR A 13 0.10 8.28 15.02
CA THR A 13 -0.22 7.25 16.03
C THR A 13 -1.12 6.16 15.46
N LEU A 14 -0.55 4.95 15.33
CA LEU A 14 -1.22 3.76 14.80
C LEU A 14 -1.17 2.64 15.84
N HIS A 15 -1.95 2.80 16.93
CA HIS A 15 -1.99 1.82 18.02
C HIS A 15 -3.23 0.93 17.89
N GLY A 16 -3.03 -0.39 18.06
CA GLY A 16 -4.06 -1.41 17.82
C GLY A 16 -5.32 -1.32 18.68
N ASN A 17 -5.22 -0.72 19.87
CA ASN A 17 -6.34 -0.57 20.83
C ASN A 17 -6.72 0.90 21.07
N ALA A 18 -6.15 1.86 20.33
CA ALA A 18 -6.53 3.25 20.51
C ALA A 18 -7.88 3.51 19.81
N HIS A 19 -8.85 4.02 20.59
CA HIS A 19 -10.14 4.49 20.06
C HIS A 19 -9.99 5.54 18.94
N LEU A 20 -8.86 6.26 18.92
CA LEU A 20 -8.53 7.26 17.92
C LEU A 20 -7.08 7.09 17.42
N GLN A 21 -6.94 6.84 16.12
CA GLN A 21 -5.67 6.78 15.40
C GLN A 21 -5.46 8.06 14.60
N LYS A 22 -4.19 8.44 14.37
CA LYS A 22 -3.83 9.67 13.66
C LYS A 22 -2.75 9.39 12.62
N LEU A 23 -2.96 9.89 11.41
CA LEU A 23 -1.94 10.01 10.37
C LEU A 23 -1.52 11.46 10.26
N VAL A 24 -0.22 11.72 10.33
CA VAL A 24 0.33 13.06 10.12
C VAL A 24 1.29 13.01 8.95
N PHE A 25 1.07 13.86 7.96
CA PHE A 25 1.84 13.88 6.72
C PHE A 25 1.86 15.28 6.11
N ARG A 26 2.84 15.53 5.23
CA ARG A 26 2.95 16.78 4.48
C ARG A 26 2.37 16.62 3.08
N LEU A 27 1.68 17.65 2.61
CA LEU A 27 1.24 17.71 1.21
C LEU A 27 2.39 18.16 0.32
N PRO A 28 2.70 17.45 -0.77
CA PRO A 28 3.58 17.96 -1.83
C PRO A 28 3.05 19.30 -2.36
N ARG A 29 3.96 20.18 -2.79
CA ARG A 29 3.60 21.54 -3.24
C ARG A 29 2.54 21.55 -4.34
N GLU A 30 2.63 20.61 -5.29
CA GLU A 30 1.67 20.47 -6.39
C GLU A 30 0.28 20.08 -5.89
N VAL A 31 0.21 19.10 -4.99
CA VAL A 31 -1.04 18.65 -4.36
C VAL A 31 -1.62 19.77 -3.49
N MET A 32 -0.79 20.52 -2.76
CA MET A 32 -1.25 21.66 -1.96
C MET A 32 -1.90 22.73 -2.84
N LYS A 33 -1.33 23.06 -4.01
CA LYS A 33 -1.92 24.05 -4.93
C LYS A 33 -3.30 23.59 -5.40
N ALA A 34 -3.43 22.33 -5.83
CA ALA A 34 -4.71 21.76 -6.24
C ALA A 34 -5.74 21.73 -5.08
N ALA A 35 -5.31 21.30 -3.89
CA ALA A 35 -6.16 21.23 -2.71
C ALA A 35 -6.63 22.62 -2.23
N LYS A 36 -5.78 23.65 -2.34
CA LYS A 36 -6.16 25.05 -2.07
C LYS A 36 -7.27 25.51 -3.03
N HIS A 37 -7.11 25.23 -4.32
CA HIS A 37 -8.13 25.56 -5.31
C HIS A 37 -9.46 24.84 -5.02
N ASP A 38 -9.41 23.55 -4.70
CA ASP A 38 -10.61 22.77 -4.39
C ASP A 38 -11.23 23.16 -3.03
N HIS A 39 -10.42 23.61 -2.07
CA HIS A 39 -10.90 24.19 -0.81
C HIS A 39 -11.77 25.40 -1.07
N VAL A 40 -11.25 26.38 -1.82
CA VAL A 40 -11.97 27.61 -2.18
C VAL A 40 -13.26 27.24 -2.91
N ARG A 41 -13.21 26.34 -3.88
CA ARG A 41 -14.38 25.89 -4.64
C ARG A 41 -15.45 25.24 -3.75
N LEU A 42 -15.04 24.37 -2.83
CA LEU A 42 -15.96 23.66 -1.93
C LEU A 42 -16.57 24.58 -0.87
N VAL A 43 -15.82 25.60 -0.45
CA VAL A 43 -16.26 26.52 0.61
C VAL A 43 -17.02 27.73 0.09
N ALA A 44 -16.69 28.25 -1.10
CA ALA A 44 -17.34 29.43 -1.69
C ALA A 44 -18.88 29.31 -1.80
N SER A 45 -19.42 28.12 -1.63
CA SER A 45 -20.85 27.85 -1.44
C SER A 45 -21.41 28.23 -0.06
N HIS A 46 -20.69 29.00 0.77
CA HIS A 46 -21.10 29.34 2.14
C HIS A 46 -20.75 30.76 2.60
N ASP A 47 -21.38 31.15 3.73
CA ASP A 47 -21.49 32.49 4.31
C ASP A 47 -20.12 33.18 4.46
N PRO A 48 -19.89 34.37 3.86
CA PRO A 48 -18.60 35.09 3.85
C PRO A 48 -18.11 35.55 5.23
N LYS A 49 -18.92 35.36 6.29
CA LYS A 49 -18.58 35.76 7.67
C LYS A 49 -17.73 34.75 8.44
N GLN A 50 -17.49 33.55 7.91
CA GLN A 50 -16.60 32.58 8.55
C GLN A 50 -15.38 32.30 7.67
N ASP A 51 -14.19 32.62 8.18
CA ASP A 51 -12.96 32.18 7.56
C ASP A 51 -12.89 30.65 7.61
N PRO A 52 -12.95 29.97 6.46
CA PRO A 52 -12.85 28.53 6.45
C PRO A 52 -11.44 28.11 6.82
N SER A 53 -11.33 27.41 7.95
CA SER A 53 -10.06 26.79 8.31
C SER A 53 -9.67 25.79 7.23
N ALA A 54 -8.50 25.99 6.64
CA ALA A 54 -7.86 24.98 5.81
C ALA A 54 -7.64 23.69 6.63
N PRO A 55 -7.69 22.50 6.01
CA PRO A 55 -7.43 21.24 6.70
C PRO A 55 -5.92 20.94 6.87
N TRP A 56 -5.05 21.90 6.61
CA TRP A 56 -3.60 21.85 6.79
C TRP A 56 -3.08 23.11 7.48
N ASN A 57 -1.90 23.04 8.10
CA ASN A 57 -1.20 24.21 8.65
C ASN A 57 -0.42 24.99 7.57
N VAL A 58 0.29 26.05 7.96
CA VAL A 58 1.09 26.91 7.04
C VAL A 58 2.13 26.10 6.26
N ASP A 59 2.70 25.05 6.86
CA ASP A 59 3.71 24.17 6.24
C ASP A 59 3.10 23.04 5.38
N GLY A 60 1.77 22.94 5.29
CA GLY A 60 1.10 21.86 4.58
C GLY A 60 1.00 20.54 5.34
N LEU A 61 1.23 20.58 6.65
CA LEU A 61 1.03 19.45 7.55
C LEU A 61 -0.46 19.19 7.73
N VAL A 62 -0.87 17.95 7.48
CA VAL A 62 -2.23 17.46 7.64
C VAL A 62 -2.26 16.46 8.78
N THR A 63 -3.22 16.62 9.68
CA THR A 63 -3.53 15.64 10.73
C THR A 63 -4.87 15.00 10.43
N PHE A 64 -4.85 13.74 10.04
CA PHE A 64 -6.05 12.95 9.76
C PHE A 64 -6.30 11.95 10.89
N SER A 65 -7.41 12.12 11.59
CA SER A 65 -7.83 11.21 12.66
C SER A 65 -8.92 10.25 12.18
N PHE A 66 -8.81 8.98 12.55
CA PHE A 66 -9.80 7.95 12.23
C PHE A 66 -9.93 6.93 13.37
N SER A 67 -11.04 6.20 13.39
CA SER A 67 -11.35 5.19 14.41
C SER A 67 -11.90 3.95 13.72
N ALA A 68 -11.42 2.77 14.13
CA ALA A 68 -11.92 1.51 13.60
C ALA A 68 -13.33 1.16 14.11
N GLU A 69 -13.73 1.68 15.28
CA GLU A 69 -15.02 1.36 15.92
C GLU A 69 -16.21 2.01 15.21
N HIS A 70 -16.04 3.24 14.75
CA HIS A 70 -17.14 4.04 14.19
C HIS A 70 -17.31 3.85 12.68
N GLY A 71 -16.42 3.05 12.03
CA GLY A 71 -16.44 2.69 10.60
C GLY A 71 -16.27 3.86 9.61
N SER A 72 -16.55 5.08 10.03
CA SER A 72 -16.50 6.28 9.20
C SER A 72 -15.07 6.77 9.10
N SER A 73 -14.47 6.57 7.92
CA SER A 73 -13.17 7.10 7.51
C SER A 73 -11.93 6.27 7.87
N THR A 74 -12.07 4.97 8.19
CA THR A 74 -10.89 4.09 8.31
C THR A 74 -10.23 3.90 6.94
N PRO A 75 -8.95 4.26 6.77
CA PRO A 75 -8.25 4.06 5.52
C PRO A 75 -7.88 2.59 5.32
N VAL A 76 -7.80 2.16 4.06
CA VAL A 76 -7.29 0.84 3.71
C VAL A 76 -5.77 0.87 3.76
N PHE A 77 -5.17 0.00 4.57
CA PHE A 77 -3.72 -0.17 4.64
C PHE A 77 -3.29 -1.31 3.72
N SER A 78 -2.34 -1.04 2.83
CA SER A 78 -1.78 -2.02 1.90
C SER A 78 -0.25 -1.97 1.85
N ASP A 79 0.37 -3.04 1.37
CA ASP A 79 1.80 -3.08 1.08
C ASP A 79 2.13 -2.51 -0.31
N ARG A 80 3.41 -2.51 -0.68
CA ARG A 80 3.87 -2.03 -2.01
C ARG A 80 3.27 -2.80 -3.20
N ARG A 81 2.78 -4.02 -2.99
CA ARG A 81 2.14 -4.88 -4.01
C ARG A 81 0.62 -4.78 -3.99
N ASP A 82 0.09 -3.80 -3.27
CA ASP A 82 -1.34 -3.57 -3.08
C ASP A 82 -2.07 -4.72 -2.35
N GLN A 83 -1.35 -5.48 -1.54
CA GLN A 83 -1.95 -6.49 -0.67
C GLN A 83 -2.37 -5.86 0.65
N PRO A 84 -3.58 -6.16 1.17
CA PRO A 84 -4.06 -5.57 2.41
C PRO A 84 -3.20 -6.01 3.60
N LEU A 85 -2.83 -5.05 4.45
CA LEU A 85 -2.05 -5.29 5.66
C LEU A 85 -2.96 -5.80 6.80
N SER A 86 -2.47 -6.78 7.55
CA SER A 86 -3.11 -7.20 8.81
C SER A 86 -2.99 -6.11 9.89
N ARG A 87 -3.84 -6.16 10.93
CA ARG A 87 -3.76 -5.24 12.07
C ARG A 87 -2.38 -5.25 12.74
N SER A 88 -1.77 -6.44 12.87
CA SER A 88 -0.41 -6.59 13.42
C SER A 88 0.65 -5.97 12.51
N ALA A 89 0.48 -6.05 11.18
CA ALA A 89 1.38 -5.40 10.24
C ALA A 89 1.26 -3.87 10.28
N VAL A 90 0.05 -3.31 10.44
CA VAL A 90 -0.16 -1.86 10.60
C VAL A 90 0.56 -1.32 11.84
N GLN A 91 0.59 -2.08 12.95
CA GLN A 91 1.32 -1.70 14.16
C GLN A 91 2.86 -1.66 13.98
N ARG A 92 3.39 -2.24 12.89
CA ARG A 92 4.82 -2.16 12.55
C ARG A 92 5.17 -0.90 11.77
N ILE A 93 4.20 -0.14 11.28
CA ILE A 93 4.45 1.14 10.59
C ILE A 93 5.08 2.10 11.61
N ARG A 94 6.18 2.75 11.20
CA ARG A 94 6.96 3.65 12.06
C ARG A 94 6.86 5.08 11.57
N VAL A 95 7.22 6.01 12.44
CA VAL A 95 7.52 7.38 12.05
C VAL A 95 8.59 7.35 10.96
N GLY A 96 8.44 8.20 9.95
CA GLY A 96 9.35 8.30 8.80
C GLY A 96 9.07 7.30 7.68
N SER A 97 8.24 6.28 7.89
CA SER A 97 7.89 5.30 6.85
C SER A 97 7.39 5.99 5.59
N ARG A 98 7.90 5.56 4.43
CA ARG A 98 7.45 6.05 3.12
C ARG A 98 6.11 5.42 2.77
N VAL A 99 5.17 6.26 2.38
CA VAL A 99 3.81 5.85 2.07
C VAL A 99 3.33 6.55 0.80
N ARG A 100 2.51 5.82 0.03
CA ARG A 100 1.67 6.39 -1.02
C ARG A 100 0.27 6.59 -0.45
N LEU A 101 -0.20 7.83 -0.44
CA LEU A 101 -1.52 8.19 0.08
C LEU A 101 -2.48 8.44 -1.06
N SER A 102 -3.68 7.84 -0.97
CA SER A 102 -4.82 8.22 -1.79
C SER A 102 -5.80 9.00 -0.93
N ILE A 103 -5.98 10.28 -1.23
CA ILE A 103 -6.81 11.18 -0.43
C ILE A 103 -7.90 11.84 -1.31
N ARG A 104 -9.02 12.19 -0.68
CA ARG A 104 -10.07 13.00 -1.29
C ARG A 104 -10.40 14.20 -0.43
N GLN A 105 -10.61 15.34 -1.06
CA GLN A 105 -11.13 16.52 -0.38
C GLN A 105 -12.65 16.49 -0.42
N VAL A 106 -13.28 16.59 0.74
CA VAL A 106 -14.74 16.57 0.88
C VAL A 106 -15.21 17.76 1.67
N ARG A 107 -16.44 18.20 1.39
CA ARG A 107 -17.08 19.27 2.16
C ARG A 107 -17.32 18.81 3.60
N ARG A 108 -17.01 19.68 4.56
CA ARG A 108 -17.37 19.52 5.96
C ARG A 108 -18.59 20.39 6.23
N ARG A 109 -19.70 19.75 6.65
CA ARG A 109 -20.97 20.44 6.92
C ARG A 109 -21.12 20.88 8.38
N HIS A 110 -20.59 20.11 9.35
CA HIS A 110 -20.66 20.41 10.79
C HIS A 110 -19.38 19.98 11.54
N PRO A 111 -19.09 20.54 12.74
CA PRO A 111 -19.69 21.73 13.37
C PRO A 111 -19.20 23.07 12.79
N ARG A 112 -18.10 23.08 12.01
CA ARG A 112 -17.63 24.27 11.29
C ARG A 112 -17.64 24.01 9.79
N PRO A 113 -18.24 24.91 8.99
CA PRO A 113 -18.20 24.82 7.53
C PRO A 113 -16.75 24.89 7.03
N GLY A 114 -16.44 24.11 6.02
CA GLY A 114 -15.09 24.03 5.47
C GLY A 114 -14.93 22.83 4.53
N SER A 115 -13.69 22.43 4.30
CA SER A 115 -13.36 21.15 3.65
C SER A 115 -12.49 20.32 4.58
N ARG A 116 -12.55 18.99 4.46
CA ARG A 116 -11.60 18.07 5.10
C ARG A 116 -10.92 17.23 4.04
N LEU A 117 -9.68 16.82 4.33
CA LEU A 117 -8.99 15.79 3.57
C LEU A 117 -9.28 14.44 4.22
N GLN A 118 -9.87 13.54 3.45
CA GLN A 118 -10.12 12.17 3.88
C GLN A 118 -9.09 11.26 3.24
N VAL A 119 -8.37 10.50 4.06
CA VAL A 119 -7.47 9.45 3.60
C VAL A 119 -8.30 8.21 3.28
N LEU A 120 -8.18 7.71 2.05
CA LEU A 120 -8.88 6.52 1.58
C LEU A 120 -7.99 5.28 1.68
N LYS A 121 -6.72 5.43 1.31
CA LYS A 121 -5.75 4.34 1.26
C LYS A 121 -4.36 4.83 1.68
N VAL A 122 -3.67 3.98 2.42
CA VAL A 122 -2.28 4.13 2.84
C VAL A 122 -1.52 2.92 2.35
N GLN A 123 -0.70 3.11 1.32
CA GLN A 123 0.16 2.08 0.79
C GLN A 123 1.57 2.26 1.37
N VAL A 124 2.05 1.30 2.16
CA VAL A 124 3.36 1.37 2.79
C VAL A 124 4.41 0.83 1.84
N LEU A 125 5.40 1.65 1.48
CA LEU A 125 6.38 1.32 0.45
C LEU A 125 7.53 0.46 1.00
N ASP A 126 7.80 0.57 2.30
CA ASP A 126 8.92 -0.10 2.99
C ASP A 126 8.48 -1.38 3.75
N LEU A 127 7.22 -1.81 3.61
CA LEU A 127 6.66 -2.94 4.35
C LEU A 127 5.91 -3.87 3.40
N ASP A 128 6.26 -5.16 3.42
CA ASP A 128 5.53 -6.21 2.71
C ASP A 128 4.51 -6.90 3.65
N ALA A 129 3.35 -7.26 3.10
CA ALA A 129 2.36 -8.06 3.82
C ALA A 129 2.95 -9.44 4.15
N ILE A 130 2.70 -9.93 5.36
CA ILE A 130 3.07 -11.31 5.71
C ILE A 130 2.13 -12.21 4.89
N PRO A 131 2.65 -13.14 4.06
CA PRO A 131 1.80 -14.06 3.31
C PRO A 131 0.86 -14.80 4.27
N LYS A 132 -0.39 -15.00 3.85
CA LYS A 132 -1.35 -15.79 4.63
C LYS A 132 -0.96 -17.26 4.50
N GLY A 133 -0.18 -17.69 5.47
CA GLY A 133 0.50 -18.97 5.55
C GLY A 133 1.71 -18.68 6.43
N GLY A 134 1.86 -19.38 7.56
CA GLY A 134 2.92 -19.11 8.53
C GLY A 134 4.30 -18.98 7.85
N PRO A 135 5.31 -18.46 8.55
CA PRO A 135 6.63 -18.30 7.95
C PRO A 135 6.98 -19.63 7.28
N ALA A 136 7.19 -19.62 5.98
CA ALA A 136 8.06 -20.62 5.40
C ALA A 136 9.32 -20.46 6.24
N SER A 137 9.60 -21.45 7.10
CA SER A 137 10.75 -21.42 8.00
C SER A 137 11.96 -20.91 7.23
N PRO A 138 12.95 -20.25 7.84
CA PRO A 138 14.20 -19.93 7.14
C PRO A 138 14.89 -21.18 6.53
N HIS A 139 14.45 -22.38 6.90
CA HIS A 139 14.82 -23.68 6.29
C HIS A 139 13.83 -24.20 5.21
N SER A 140 12.86 -23.39 4.78
CA SER A 140 11.86 -23.71 3.76
C SER A 140 12.04 -22.82 2.52
N ILE A 141 13.30 -22.57 2.15
CA ILE A 141 13.61 -22.70 0.73
C ILE A 141 13.56 -24.21 0.51
N GLN A 142 12.39 -24.74 0.13
CA GLN A 142 12.38 -26.03 -0.53
C GLN A 142 13.10 -25.80 -1.86
N SER A 143 14.42 -25.95 -1.84
CA SER A 143 15.19 -26.21 -3.05
C SER A 143 14.68 -27.54 -3.57
N VAL A 144 13.61 -27.48 -4.36
CA VAL A 144 13.21 -28.59 -5.17
C VAL A 144 14.34 -28.73 -6.17
N THR A 145 15.21 -29.72 -5.94
CA THR A 145 16.16 -30.17 -6.95
C THR A 145 15.31 -30.78 -8.06
N LEU A 146 14.77 -29.92 -8.92
CA LEU A 146 14.23 -30.34 -10.19
C LEU A 146 15.43 -30.90 -10.93
N GLN A 147 15.51 -32.22 -11.07
CA GLN A 147 16.34 -32.81 -12.11
C GLN A 147 15.76 -32.33 -13.43
N LEU A 148 16.21 -31.16 -13.86
CA LEU A 148 15.97 -30.68 -15.20
C LEU A 148 16.67 -31.68 -16.13
N PRO A 149 15.99 -32.16 -17.19
CA PRO A 149 16.66 -32.83 -18.29
C PRO A 149 17.91 -32.04 -18.71
N LEU A 150 19.00 -32.74 -19.00
CA LEU A 150 20.33 -32.14 -19.23
C LEU A 150 20.28 -30.95 -20.21
N ASP A 151 19.45 -31.07 -21.25
CA ASP A 151 19.23 -30.06 -22.28
C ASP A 151 18.69 -28.73 -21.71
N LEU A 152 17.78 -28.79 -20.74
CA LEU A 152 17.20 -27.60 -20.09
C LEU A 152 18.20 -26.95 -19.12
N MET A 153 19.07 -27.73 -18.51
CA MET A 153 20.10 -27.21 -17.59
C MET A 153 21.17 -26.41 -18.35
N GLN A 154 21.61 -26.93 -19.50
CA GLN A 154 22.58 -26.25 -20.36
C GLN A 154 21.99 -24.96 -20.96
N ASP A 155 20.70 -24.97 -21.32
CA ASP A 155 20.01 -23.77 -21.79
C ASP A 155 19.85 -22.72 -20.66
N VAL A 156 19.57 -23.14 -19.42
CA VAL A 156 19.53 -22.22 -18.27
C VAL A 156 20.89 -21.55 -18.05
N GLU A 157 21.98 -22.32 -18.06
CA GLU A 157 23.34 -21.79 -17.86
C GLU A 157 23.74 -20.83 -18.99
N ARG A 158 23.47 -21.19 -20.25
CA ARG A 158 23.75 -20.34 -21.41
C ARG A 158 22.98 -19.02 -21.36
N LEU A 159 21.74 -19.05 -20.89
CA LEU A 159 20.85 -17.89 -20.84
C LEU A 159 21.05 -17.04 -19.59
N ALA A 160 21.58 -17.59 -18.48
CA ALA A 160 21.98 -16.79 -17.32
C ALA A 160 23.13 -15.84 -17.63
N THR A 161 23.97 -16.16 -18.64
CA THR A 161 25.02 -15.27 -19.15
C THR A 161 24.54 -14.19 -20.11
N GLN A 162 23.28 -14.21 -20.55
CA GLN A 162 22.72 -13.21 -21.48
C GLN A 162 21.63 -12.39 -20.77
N GLU A 163 21.90 -11.10 -20.52
CA GLU A 163 20.97 -10.17 -19.86
C GLU A 163 19.83 -9.68 -20.77
N ASP A 164 19.19 -10.59 -21.51
CA ASP A 164 18.04 -10.25 -22.35
C ASP A 164 16.71 -10.60 -21.66
N TRP A 165 15.90 -9.57 -21.42
CA TRP A 165 14.67 -9.62 -20.64
C TRP A 165 13.59 -10.53 -21.24
N SER A 166 13.54 -10.65 -22.56
CA SER A 166 12.62 -11.56 -23.27
C SER A 166 12.96 -13.03 -22.99
N THR A 167 14.26 -13.31 -22.86
CA THR A 167 14.80 -14.65 -22.69
C THR A 167 14.58 -15.16 -21.26
N GLN A 168 14.70 -14.27 -20.27
CA GLN A 168 14.35 -14.55 -18.87
C GLN A 168 12.85 -14.85 -18.69
N ALA A 169 11.97 -14.11 -19.38
CA ALA A 169 10.54 -14.32 -19.32
C ALA A 169 10.11 -15.67 -19.94
N TRP A 170 10.74 -16.05 -21.05
CA TRP A 170 10.53 -17.35 -21.68
C TRP A 170 10.97 -18.51 -20.77
N LEU A 171 12.17 -18.41 -20.18
CA LEU A 171 12.73 -19.40 -19.26
C LEU A 171 11.82 -19.64 -18.05
N ARG A 172 11.34 -18.55 -17.46
CA ARG A 172 10.39 -18.60 -16.35
C ARG A 172 9.12 -19.36 -16.74
N ASN A 173 8.54 -19.05 -17.90
CA ASN A 173 7.34 -19.73 -18.38
C ASN A 173 7.59 -21.22 -18.66
N ALA A 174 8.76 -21.58 -19.18
CA ALA A 174 9.13 -22.96 -19.44
C ALA A 174 9.28 -23.78 -18.13
N ILE A 175 9.95 -23.20 -17.13
CA ILE A 175 10.13 -23.81 -15.80
C ILE A 175 8.78 -23.96 -15.09
N GLU A 176 7.95 -22.90 -15.08
CA GLU A 176 6.60 -22.95 -14.50
C GLU A 176 5.73 -24.01 -15.18
N SER A 177 5.82 -24.14 -16.51
CA SER A 177 5.08 -25.14 -17.28
C SER A 177 5.56 -26.58 -17.03
N HIS A 178 6.86 -26.77 -16.78
CA HIS A 178 7.40 -28.08 -16.41
C HIS A 178 7.00 -28.44 -14.98
N ALA A 179 7.15 -27.52 -14.02
CA ALA A 179 6.77 -27.73 -12.63
C ALA A 179 5.28 -28.07 -12.46
N ARG A 180 4.40 -27.41 -13.23
CA ARG A 180 2.96 -27.76 -13.28
C ARG A 180 2.74 -29.19 -13.76
N ARG A 181 3.36 -29.59 -14.87
CA ARG A 181 3.25 -30.96 -15.40
C ARG A 181 3.80 -32.02 -14.43
N SER A 182 4.89 -31.72 -13.74
CA SER A 182 5.45 -32.61 -12.71
C SER A 182 4.53 -32.76 -11.51
N ARG A 183 3.90 -31.67 -11.04
CA ARG A 183 2.92 -31.71 -9.95
C ARG A 183 1.67 -32.51 -10.31
N GLN A 184 1.16 -32.34 -11.54
CA GLN A 184 0.05 -33.15 -12.06
C GLN A 184 0.40 -34.63 -12.11
N ARG A 185 1.62 -34.99 -12.55
CA ARG A 185 2.08 -36.39 -12.56
C ARG A 185 2.23 -37.00 -11.17
N LEU A 186 2.55 -36.19 -10.17
CA LEU A 186 2.72 -36.62 -8.77
C LEU A 186 1.41 -36.61 -7.98
N GLY A 187 0.27 -36.27 -8.60
CA GLY A 187 -1.04 -36.24 -7.93
C GLY A 187 -1.14 -35.18 -6.82
N LEU A 188 -0.29 -34.14 -6.86
CA LEU A 188 -0.18 -33.11 -5.82
C LEU A 188 -1.12 -31.91 -6.04
N ASP A 189 -2.10 -32.02 -6.95
CA ASP A 189 -3.16 -31.01 -7.08
C ASP A 189 -4.21 -31.26 -5.99
N GLU A 190 -4.02 -30.65 -4.81
CA GLU A 190 -5.11 -30.42 -3.86
C GLU A 190 -6.02 -29.31 -4.41
N SER A 191 -7.01 -29.70 -5.20
CA SER A 191 -8.20 -28.88 -5.43
C SER A 191 -9.35 -29.70 -6.03
N VAL A 192 -10.03 -30.52 -5.21
CA VAL A 192 -11.51 -30.66 -5.20
C VAL A 192 -11.94 -31.18 -3.82
N ALA A 193 -12.34 -30.28 -2.92
CA ALA A 193 -13.39 -30.46 -1.91
C ALA A 193 -13.78 -29.08 -1.36
#